data_AF-A0A2U8H8Z8-F1
#
_entry.id   AF-A0A2U8H8Z8-F1
#
_cell.length_a   1.000
_cell.length_b   1.000
_cell.length_c   1.000
_cell.angle_alpha   90.00
_cell.angle_beta   90.00
_cell.angle_gamma   90.00
#
_symmetry.space_group_name_H-M   'P 1'
#
loop_
_entity.id
_entity.type
_entity.pdbx_description
1 polymer ?
#
loop_
_entity_poly.entity_id
_entity_poly.type
_entity_poly.pdbx_seq_one_letter_code
_entity_poly.pdbx_strand_id
1 'polypeptide(L)'
;MAILEFQNVSKSFGEGTQATHVLKDINLTVEDGEFLVILGFSGTGKTTLINLMAGLEAPSKGRVTFKGYDIEGPGPERGVVFQNYSLMPWLTVEGNVRLALDAVFPEMSKTEKSKKTAHYIKMVGLSHATHRRPAELSGGMRQRVNVARALAMSPEMLLLDEPLSALDALTRANLADEIEAIWEQDKKTCVLITNDVDEAITLADRIIALNPDGTLGAEFRVDIPRPRERSEMNHHEGFKKLRAEVTGYLMDVGIKAKVEGSRILPNVTPIHAVPAAVQKAQEGMIDERFLDFSQLHKIYPTPKGPLTVVEDFNLKINRGEFISLIGHSGCGKSTVLTMAAGLNDISKGAIKLDGRHVEGADPERAVVFQSPNLFPWLTARENCAIGVDKVYPKASQAERQDVVEYYLERVGLADAMDRGAADMSNGMKQRVGIARAFALSPKLLLLDEPFGMLDSLTRWELQEVLMEVWSRTKVTAICVTHDVDEAILLADRVVMMTNGPQATIGKITDVNLPRPRTRKALLEHPDYYAYRQEVLDFLEEYEHGAKPKPQPAAKAIAAE
;
A
#
# COMPACT_ATOMS: atom_id res chain seq x y z
N MET A 1 23.50 20.23 16.79
CA MET A 1 23.00 20.55 18.14
C MET A 1 21.60 19.99 18.21
N ALA A 2 21.26 19.25 19.26
CA ALA A 2 19.94 18.65 19.41
C ALA A 2 18.85 19.73 19.47
N ILE A 3 17.89 19.66 18.55
CA ILE A 3 16.71 20.53 18.57
C ILE A 3 15.55 19.88 19.33
N LEU A 4 15.50 18.54 19.39
CA LEU A 4 14.49 17.77 20.12
C LEU A 4 15.13 16.60 20.84
N GLU A 5 14.76 16.39 22.10
CA GLU A 5 15.24 15.27 22.90
C GLU A 5 14.11 14.57 23.67
N PHE A 6 14.14 13.24 23.65
CA PHE A 6 13.35 12.35 24.50
C PHE A 6 14.29 11.75 25.54
N GLN A 7 13.94 11.90 26.82
CA GLN A 7 14.74 11.38 27.92
C GLN A 7 13.89 10.42 28.77
N ASN A 8 14.15 9.12 28.61
CA ASN A 8 13.45 8.01 29.28
C ASN A 8 11.93 8.11 29.18
N VAL A 9 11.43 8.41 27.97
CA VAL A 9 10.02 8.69 27.75
C VAL A 9 9.23 7.39 27.63
N SER A 10 8.17 7.27 28.43
CA SER A 10 7.21 6.17 28.30
C SER A 10 5.79 6.73 28.19
N LYS A 11 4.94 6.06 27.42
CA LYS A 11 3.53 6.43 27.24
C LYS A 11 2.64 5.20 27.37
N SER A 12 1.65 5.32 28.25
CA SER A 12 0.62 4.32 28.48
C SER A 12 -0.76 4.96 28.42
N PHE A 13 -1.76 4.22 27.95
CA PHE A 13 -3.16 4.64 27.94
C PHE A 13 -3.98 3.75 28.87
N GLY A 14 -4.94 4.34 29.57
CA GLY A 14 -5.74 3.66 30.60
C GLY A 14 -5.06 3.65 31.98
N GLU A 15 -5.69 2.99 32.94
CA GLU A 15 -5.26 2.94 34.35
C GLU A 15 -5.18 1.50 34.88
N GLY A 16 -4.34 1.29 35.88
CA GLY A 16 -4.21 0.01 36.59
C GLY A 16 -3.70 -1.15 35.71
N THR A 17 -4.20 -2.35 35.95
CA THR A 17 -3.80 -3.58 35.22
C THR A 17 -4.33 -3.64 33.79
N GLN A 18 -5.19 -2.71 33.37
CA GLN A 18 -5.66 -2.58 31.99
C GLN A 18 -4.89 -1.51 31.20
N ALA A 19 -3.87 -0.88 31.81
CA ALA A 19 -3.04 0.11 31.11
C ALA A 19 -2.31 -0.55 29.93
N THR A 20 -2.53 0.00 28.74
CA THR A 20 -1.83 -0.43 27.53
C THR A 20 -0.55 0.39 27.40
N HIS A 21 0.59 -0.27 27.55
CA HIS A 21 1.90 0.36 27.39
C HIS A 21 2.26 0.44 25.90
N VAL A 22 2.28 1.65 25.34
CA VAL A 22 2.49 1.90 23.92
C VAL A 22 3.94 2.22 23.59
N LEU A 23 4.56 3.10 24.38
CA LEU A 23 5.98 3.47 24.23
C LEU A 23 6.72 3.21 25.55
N LYS A 24 7.92 2.63 25.46
CA LYS A 24 8.73 2.23 26.61
C LYS A 24 10.16 2.74 26.46
N ASP A 25 10.61 3.48 27.47
CA ASP A 25 11.99 3.95 27.64
C ASP A 25 12.62 4.56 26.38
N ILE A 26 11.84 5.39 25.68
CA ILE A 26 12.27 6.08 24.46
C ILE A 26 13.32 7.12 24.82
N ASN A 27 14.51 6.93 24.25
CA ASN A 27 15.61 7.88 24.27
C ASN A 27 15.95 8.22 22.82
N LEU A 28 15.69 9.46 22.41
CA LEU A 28 15.83 9.92 21.04
C LEU A 28 16.37 11.34 21.03
N THR A 29 17.32 11.59 20.15
CA THR A 29 17.86 12.93 19.91
C THR A 29 17.72 13.25 18.44
N VAL A 30 17.10 14.37 18.09
CA VAL A 30 17.00 14.87 16.72
C VAL A 30 17.90 16.08 16.57
N GLU A 31 18.80 16.05 15.60
CA GLU A 31 19.73 17.16 15.35
C GLU A 31 19.06 18.26 14.51
N ASP A 32 19.46 19.51 14.76
CA ASP A 32 18.99 20.65 13.95
C ASP A 32 19.38 20.48 12.47
N GLY A 33 18.38 20.61 11.60
CA GLY A 33 18.51 20.45 10.15
C GLY A 33 18.57 19.00 9.66
N GLU A 34 18.44 18.01 10.54
CA GLU A 34 18.42 16.60 10.17
C GLU A 34 17.08 16.18 9.57
N PHE A 35 17.12 15.27 8.59
CA PHE A 35 15.96 14.50 8.16
C PHE A 35 15.96 13.13 8.83
N LEU A 36 15.25 13.00 9.94
CA LEU A 36 15.09 11.74 10.67
C LEU A 36 13.87 10.98 10.14
N VAL A 37 14.03 9.69 9.86
CA VAL A 37 12.92 8.80 9.54
C VAL A 37 12.72 7.76 10.64
N ILE A 38 11.51 7.62 11.13
CA ILE A 38 11.10 6.53 12.02
C ILE A 38 10.31 5.51 11.20
N LEU A 39 10.87 4.30 11.08
CA LEU A 39 10.20 3.14 10.50
C LEU A 39 9.57 2.33 11.61
N GLY A 40 8.36 1.81 11.43
CA GLY A 40 7.80 0.89 12.42
C GLY A 40 6.51 0.26 11.96
N PHE A 41 6.06 -0.76 12.67
CA PHE A 41 4.87 -1.52 12.28
C PHE A 41 3.58 -0.76 12.60
N SER A 42 2.43 -1.21 12.09
CA SER A 42 1.16 -0.67 12.58
C SER A 42 1.00 -0.96 14.07
N GLY A 43 0.45 -0.01 14.81
CA GLY A 43 0.15 -0.17 16.23
C GLY A 43 1.36 -0.13 17.17
N THR A 44 2.58 0.14 16.68
CA THR A 44 3.78 0.22 17.53
C THR A 44 3.93 1.54 18.29
N GLY A 45 3.00 2.48 18.10
CA GLY A 45 3.03 3.78 18.76
C GLY A 45 3.64 4.91 17.95
N LYS A 46 3.79 4.76 16.63
CA LYS A 46 4.33 5.79 15.71
C LYS A 46 3.58 7.14 15.82
N THR A 47 2.27 7.14 15.64
CA THR A 47 1.44 8.35 15.80
C THR A 47 1.52 8.89 17.24
N THR A 48 1.59 8.01 18.24
CA THR A 48 1.80 8.43 19.63
C THR A 48 3.14 9.15 19.80
N LEU A 49 4.20 8.67 19.15
CA LEU A 49 5.50 9.31 19.16
C LEU A 49 5.43 10.71 18.53
N ILE A 50 4.80 10.87 17.35
CA ILE A 50 4.57 12.20 16.74
C ILE A 50 3.72 13.10 17.64
N ASN A 51 2.68 12.59 18.29
CA ASN A 51 1.84 13.38 19.18
C ASN A 51 2.64 13.92 20.38
N LEU A 52 3.57 13.13 20.92
CA LEU A 52 4.49 13.59 21.97
C LEU A 52 5.46 14.67 21.44
N MET A 53 6.02 14.48 20.24
CA MET A 53 6.88 15.50 19.60
C MET A 53 6.14 16.82 19.37
N ALA A 54 4.90 16.73 18.91
CA ALA A 54 4.03 17.86 18.65
C ALA A 54 3.45 18.51 19.92
N GLY A 55 3.59 17.88 21.09
CA GLY A 55 2.98 18.33 22.35
C GLY A 55 1.45 18.20 22.38
N LEU A 56 0.86 17.40 21.49
CA LEU A 56 -0.57 17.06 21.51
C LEU A 56 -0.90 16.08 22.64
N GLU A 57 0.09 15.33 23.09
CA GLU A 57 0.01 14.45 24.24
C GLU A 57 1.20 14.66 25.17
N ALA A 58 0.97 14.48 26.48
CA ALA A 58 2.04 14.46 27.47
C ALA A 58 2.56 13.01 27.68
N PRO A 59 3.85 12.84 27.96
CA PRO A 59 4.41 11.53 28.33
C PRO A 59 3.87 11.08 29.69
N SER A 60 3.76 9.76 29.90
CA SER A 60 3.41 9.20 31.22
C SER A 60 4.60 9.20 32.18
N LYS A 61 5.81 9.08 31.64
CA LYS A 61 7.11 9.16 32.34
C LYS A 61 8.15 9.78 31.43
N GLY A 62 9.20 10.34 32.01
CA GLY A 62 10.26 11.02 31.27
C GLY A 62 9.84 12.42 30.84
N ARG A 63 10.66 13.05 30.00
CA ARG A 63 10.37 14.38 29.45
C ARG A 63 10.79 14.48 27.99
N VAL A 64 10.09 15.35 27.27
CA VAL A 64 10.41 15.72 25.89
C VAL A 64 10.75 17.20 25.89
N THR A 65 11.90 17.57 25.36
CA THR A 65 12.36 18.96 25.29
C THR A 65 12.56 19.40 23.85
N PHE A 66 12.18 20.63 23.53
CA PHE A 66 12.46 21.32 22.27
C PHE A 66 13.38 22.51 22.54
N LYS A 67 14.57 22.55 21.92
CA LYS A 67 15.63 23.53 22.17
C LYS A 67 15.99 23.69 23.66
N GLY A 68 15.94 22.59 24.41
CA GLY A 68 16.22 22.55 25.84
C GLY A 68 15.07 22.97 26.76
N TYR A 69 13.92 23.39 26.22
CA TYR A 69 12.71 23.71 26.99
C TYR A 69 11.72 22.55 26.97
N ASP A 70 11.06 22.27 28.09
CA ASP A 70 10.05 21.20 28.17
C ASP A 70 8.85 21.50 27.24
N ILE A 71 8.37 20.47 26.57
CA ILE A 71 7.16 20.55 25.74
C ILE A 71 5.94 20.39 26.63
N GLU A 72 5.26 21.50 26.92
CA GLU A 72 4.01 21.51 27.71
C GLU A 72 2.74 21.39 26.83
N GLY A 73 2.86 21.69 25.54
CA GLY A 73 1.73 21.70 24.60
C GLY A 73 2.15 21.91 23.15
N PRO A 74 1.19 22.04 22.22
CA PRO A 74 1.47 22.32 20.82
C PRO A 74 1.89 23.78 20.61
N GLY A 75 2.82 23.99 19.66
CA GLY A 75 3.36 25.31 19.34
C GLY A 75 3.60 25.49 17.83
N PRO A 76 3.57 26.74 17.33
CA PRO A 76 3.70 27.04 15.90
C PRO A 76 5.08 26.65 15.30
N GLU A 77 6.09 26.49 16.14
CA GLU A 77 7.44 26.06 15.76
C GLU A 77 7.49 24.60 15.30
N ARG A 78 6.46 23.79 15.59
CA ARG A 78 6.34 22.37 15.23
C ARG A 78 5.12 22.15 14.34
N GLY A 79 5.34 22.10 13.03
CA GLY A 79 4.28 21.85 12.05
C GLY A 79 4.00 20.36 11.91
N VAL A 80 2.72 19.96 11.87
CA VAL A 80 2.33 18.54 11.74
C VAL A 80 1.53 18.31 10.46
N VAL A 81 1.92 17.29 9.71
CA VAL A 81 1.17 16.74 8.57
C VAL A 81 0.64 15.37 8.97
N PHE A 82 -0.62 15.31 9.35
CA PHE A 82 -1.28 14.07 9.77
C PHE A 82 -1.59 13.13 8.59
N GLN A 83 -1.64 11.82 8.88
CA GLN A 83 -2.09 10.77 7.96
C GLN A 83 -3.50 11.03 7.43
N ASN A 84 -4.45 11.36 8.33
CA ASN A 84 -5.74 11.88 7.94
C ASN A 84 -5.59 13.37 7.60
N TYR A 85 -5.87 13.73 6.33
CA TYR A 85 -5.65 15.07 5.78
C TYR A 85 -6.15 16.22 6.67
N SER A 86 -7.16 15.96 7.51
CA SER A 86 -7.72 16.89 8.49
C SER A 86 -8.03 18.26 7.89
N LEU A 87 -8.41 18.28 6.61
CA LEU A 87 -8.80 19.48 5.89
C LEU A 87 -10.21 19.86 6.31
N MET A 88 -10.46 21.15 6.48
CA MET A 88 -11.80 21.66 6.75
C MET A 88 -12.65 21.47 5.50
N PRO A 89 -13.69 20.61 5.51
CA PRO A 89 -14.40 20.20 4.30
C PRO A 89 -15.20 21.36 3.65
N TRP A 90 -15.53 22.40 4.42
CA TRP A 90 -16.22 23.59 3.93
C TRP A 90 -15.29 24.68 3.38
N LEU A 91 -13.98 24.60 3.61
CA LEU A 91 -13.00 25.56 3.11
C LEU A 91 -12.43 25.11 1.76
N THR A 92 -12.03 26.08 0.92
CA THR A 92 -11.28 25.81 -0.31
C THR A 92 -9.84 25.42 0.00
N VAL A 93 -9.06 25.02 -1.01
CA VAL A 93 -7.60 24.87 -0.88
C VAL A 93 -6.97 26.13 -0.29
N GLU A 94 -7.30 27.29 -0.85
CA GLU A 94 -6.86 28.59 -0.32
C GLU A 94 -7.28 28.78 1.14
N GLY A 95 -8.53 28.52 1.48
CA GLY A 95 -9.05 28.67 2.84
C GLY A 95 -8.34 27.78 3.86
N ASN A 96 -8.03 26.54 3.48
CA ASN A 96 -7.32 25.60 4.37
C ASN A 96 -5.89 26.05 4.67
N VAL A 97 -5.15 26.54 3.67
CA VAL A 97 -3.79 27.08 3.88
C VAL A 97 -3.84 28.40 4.64
N ARG A 98 -4.80 29.26 4.31
CA ARG A 98 -4.98 30.56 4.94
C ARG A 98 -5.32 30.46 6.43
N LEU A 99 -6.12 29.48 6.81
CA LEU A 99 -6.48 29.22 8.22
C LEU A 99 -5.25 29.11 9.12
N ALA A 100 -4.20 28.42 8.68
CA ALA A 100 -2.96 28.28 9.45
C ALA A 100 -2.22 29.61 9.61
N LEU A 101 -2.19 30.43 8.55
CA LEU A 101 -1.59 31.77 8.62
C LEU A 101 -2.36 32.72 9.54
N ASP A 102 -3.70 32.62 9.55
CA ASP A 102 -4.54 33.44 10.42
C ASP A 102 -4.31 33.10 11.89
N ALA A 103 -4.07 31.84 12.22
CA ALA A 103 -3.77 31.39 13.58
C ALA A 103 -2.34 31.76 14.05
N VAL A 104 -1.33 31.57 13.19
CA VAL A 104 0.08 31.76 13.57
C VAL A 104 0.54 33.21 13.44
N PHE A 105 0.02 33.95 12.47
CA PHE A 105 0.44 35.32 12.17
C PHE A 105 -0.75 36.30 12.25
N PRO A 106 -1.39 36.49 13.42
CA PRO A 106 -2.58 37.34 13.54
C PRO A 106 -2.34 38.77 13.02
N GLU A 107 -1.17 39.33 13.31
CA GLU A 107 -0.76 40.70 12.94
C GLU A 107 -0.39 40.89 11.46
N MET A 108 -0.20 39.81 10.69
CA MET A 108 0.18 39.92 9.28
C MET A 108 -0.99 40.45 8.43
N SER A 109 -0.70 41.42 7.57
CA SER A 109 -1.73 42.10 6.77
C SER A 109 -2.43 41.11 5.83
N LYS A 110 -3.71 41.39 5.49
CA LYS A 110 -4.49 40.51 4.63
C LYS A 110 -3.77 40.22 3.30
N THR A 111 -3.14 41.23 2.72
CA THR A 111 -2.41 41.19 1.45
C THR A 111 -1.17 40.30 1.51
N GLU A 112 -0.31 40.46 2.52
CA GLU A 112 0.89 39.62 2.68
C GLU A 112 0.53 38.16 2.87
N LYS A 113 -0.50 37.95 3.67
CA LYS A 113 -0.99 36.65 4.05
C LYS A 113 -1.61 35.95 2.83
N SER A 114 -2.27 36.68 1.91
CA SER A 114 -2.74 36.14 0.62
C SER A 114 -1.58 35.84 -0.34
N LYS A 115 -0.53 36.67 -0.38
CA LYS A 115 0.69 36.37 -1.14
C LYS A 115 1.38 35.10 -0.63
N LYS A 116 1.49 34.94 0.70
CA LYS A 116 2.08 33.76 1.33
C LYS A 116 1.24 32.51 1.04
N THR A 117 -0.08 32.58 1.14
CA THR A 117 -0.98 31.49 0.73
C THR A 117 -0.77 31.08 -0.73
N ALA A 118 -0.77 32.04 -1.66
CA ALA A 118 -0.58 31.76 -3.09
C ALA A 118 0.80 31.15 -3.38
N HIS A 119 1.84 31.60 -2.67
CA HIS A 119 3.20 31.07 -2.78
C HIS A 119 3.26 29.58 -2.43
N TYR A 120 2.75 29.17 -1.26
CA TYR A 120 2.79 27.76 -0.84
C TYR A 120 1.85 26.86 -1.67
N ILE A 121 0.71 27.38 -2.14
CA ILE A 121 -0.16 26.63 -3.07
C ILE A 121 0.56 26.39 -4.40
N LYS A 122 1.32 27.37 -4.89
CA LYS A 122 2.14 27.21 -6.09
C LYS A 122 3.28 26.22 -5.87
N MET A 123 3.94 26.28 -4.72
CA MET A 123 5.04 25.39 -4.35
C MET A 123 4.64 23.91 -4.43
N VAL A 124 3.43 23.56 -3.97
CA VAL A 124 2.92 22.18 -4.04
C VAL A 124 2.17 21.85 -5.35
N GLY A 125 2.25 22.72 -6.36
CA GLY A 125 1.66 22.49 -7.69
C GLY A 125 0.13 22.62 -7.78
N LEU A 126 -0.54 23.22 -6.78
CA LEU A 126 -2.01 23.28 -6.69
C LEU A 126 -2.64 24.58 -7.22
N SER A 127 -1.90 25.42 -7.96
CA SER A 127 -2.42 26.71 -8.46
C SER A 127 -3.72 26.57 -9.27
N HIS A 128 -3.88 25.51 -10.05
CA HIS A 128 -5.07 25.23 -10.87
C HIS A 128 -6.30 24.77 -10.04
N ALA A 129 -6.11 24.42 -8.76
CA ALA A 129 -7.14 23.87 -7.87
C ALA A 129 -7.43 24.77 -6.66
N THR A 130 -6.88 25.99 -6.63
CA THR A 130 -6.93 26.96 -5.51
C THR A 130 -8.32 27.16 -4.91
N HIS A 131 -9.38 27.17 -5.75
CA HIS A 131 -10.75 27.42 -5.32
C HIS A 131 -11.60 26.15 -5.13
N ARG A 132 -11.02 24.96 -5.32
CA ARG A 132 -11.71 23.68 -5.11
C ARG A 132 -11.80 23.36 -3.62
N ARG A 133 -12.80 22.58 -3.24
CA ARG A 133 -12.99 22.04 -1.87
C ARG A 133 -12.44 20.60 -1.77
N PRO A 134 -12.13 20.10 -0.55
CA PRO A 134 -11.54 18.77 -0.35
C PRO A 134 -12.27 17.59 -1.02
N ALA A 135 -13.60 17.67 -1.16
CA ALA A 135 -14.41 16.66 -1.83
C ALA A 135 -14.17 16.58 -3.35
N GLU A 136 -13.66 17.64 -3.96
CA GLU A 136 -13.39 17.76 -5.40
C GLU A 136 -11.91 17.45 -5.77
N LEU A 137 -11.11 17.10 -4.76
CA LEU A 137 -9.67 16.84 -4.88
C LEU A 137 -9.41 15.33 -4.91
N SER A 138 -8.34 14.91 -5.60
CA SER A 138 -7.80 13.55 -5.43
C SER A 138 -7.13 13.40 -4.06
N GLY A 139 -6.80 12.15 -3.66
CA GLY A 139 -6.05 11.90 -2.41
C GLY A 139 -4.72 12.64 -2.38
N GLY A 140 -3.92 12.53 -3.45
CA GLY A 140 -2.66 13.26 -3.58
C GLY A 140 -2.83 14.78 -3.55
N MET A 141 -3.88 15.31 -4.17
CA MET A 141 -4.19 16.75 -4.06
C MET A 141 -4.53 17.15 -2.63
N ARG A 142 -5.34 16.38 -1.91
CA ARG A 142 -5.63 16.65 -0.48
C ARG A 142 -4.36 16.62 0.36
N GLN A 143 -3.46 15.69 0.10
CA GLN A 143 -2.18 15.62 0.80
C GLN A 143 -1.33 16.87 0.55
N ARG A 144 -1.23 17.31 -0.71
CA ARG A 144 -0.52 18.55 -1.07
C ARG A 144 -1.08 19.78 -0.35
N VAL A 145 -2.40 19.87 -0.16
CA VAL A 145 -3.01 20.95 0.66
C VAL A 145 -2.55 20.84 2.13
N ASN A 146 -2.49 19.63 2.69
CA ASN A 146 -2.05 19.40 4.06
C ASN A 146 -0.59 19.83 4.27
N VAL A 147 0.29 19.46 3.33
CA VAL A 147 1.71 19.88 3.31
C VAL A 147 1.83 21.40 3.19
N ALA A 148 1.13 22.03 2.23
CA ALA A 148 1.16 23.48 2.06
C ALA A 148 0.67 24.24 3.31
N ARG A 149 -0.33 23.71 4.01
CA ARG A 149 -0.84 24.28 5.26
C ARG A 149 0.21 24.25 6.37
N ALA A 150 0.92 23.13 6.53
CA ALA A 150 1.97 23.00 7.53
C ALA A 150 3.17 23.92 7.20
N LEU A 151 3.62 23.96 5.95
CA LEU A 151 4.72 24.82 5.51
C LEU A 151 4.40 26.31 5.60
N ALA A 152 3.13 26.70 5.37
CA ALA A 152 2.72 28.10 5.48
C ALA A 152 2.94 28.68 6.89
N MET A 153 2.91 27.85 7.93
CA MET A 153 3.24 28.25 9.31
C MET A 153 4.73 28.62 9.46
N SER A 154 5.58 28.23 8.50
CA SER A 154 7.04 28.37 8.56
C SER A 154 7.63 27.77 9.84
N PRO A 155 7.34 26.49 10.14
CA PRO A 155 7.80 25.84 11.36
C PRO A 155 9.34 25.65 11.33
N GLU A 156 9.91 25.46 12.52
CA GLU A 156 11.31 25.10 12.68
C GLU A 156 11.54 23.60 12.52
N MET A 157 10.52 22.81 12.88
CA MET A 157 10.47 21.36 12.72
C MET A 157 9.19 20.93 12.00
N LEU A 158 9.31 20.07 10.99
CA LEU A 158 8.20 19.47 10.27
C LEU A 158 8.03 18.00 10.66
N LEU A 159 6.89 17.65 11.23
CA LEU A 159 6.50 16.30 11.62
C LEU A 159 5.54 15.72 10.57
N LEU A 160 5.92 14.63 9.94
CA LEU A 160 5.17 14.00 8.85
C LEU A 160 4.70 12.60 9.29
N ASP A 161 3.40 12.41 9.52
CA ASP A 161 2.83 11.11 9.94
C ASP A 161 2.24 10.36 8.74
N GLU A 162 2.99 9.38 8.22
CA GLU A 162 2.64 8.56 7.05
C GLU A 162 2.02 9.36 5.87
N PRO A 163 2.64 10.47 5.43
CA PRO A 163 2.03 11.38 4.47
C PRO A 163 1.79 10.77 3.08
N LEU A 164 2.47 9.68 2.73
CA LEU A 164 2.45 9.10 1.39
C LEU A 164 1.78 7.70 1.30
N SER A 165 1.34 7.15 2.43
CA SER A 165 0.91 5.75 2.54
C SER A 165 -0.31 5.39 1.68
N ALA A 166 -1.21 6.36 1.46
CA ALA A 166 -2.46 6.16 0.71
C ALA A 166 -2.34 6.50 -0.79
N LEU A 167 -1.13 6.71 -1.31
CA LEU A 167 -0.88 7.13 -2.69
C LEU A 167 -0.32 5.98 -3.53
N ASP A 168 -0.68 5.94 -4.82
CA ASP A 168 -0.06 5.04 -5.79
C ASP A 168 1.44 5.35 -5.98
N ALA A 169 2.20 4.40 -6.51
CA ALA A 169 3.66 4.46 -6.58
C ALA A 169 4.19 5.75 -7.21
N LEU A 170 3.59 6.24 -8.30
CA LEU A 170 4.04 7.44 -8.98
C LEU A 170 3.63 8.72 -8.25
N THR A 171 2.38 8.80 -7.77
CA THR A 171 1.93 9.97 -7.00
C THR A 171 2.72 10.12 -5.70
N ARG A 172 3.01 8.99 -5.04
CA ARG A 172 3.92 8.89 -3.90
C ARG A 172 5.31 9.38 -4.27
N ALA A 173 5.82 8.93 -5.42
CA ALA A 173 7.14 9.30 -5.90
C ALA A 173 7.28 10.82 -6.09
N ASN A 174 6.40 11.40 -6.91
CA ASN A 174 6.40 12.83 -7.19
C ASN A 174 6.27 13.66 -5.91
N LEU A 175 5.44 13.23 -4.94
CA LEU A 175 5.28 13.95 -3.69
C LEU A 175 6.49 13.81 -2.75
N ALA A 176 7.17 12.67 -2.74
CA ALA A 176 8.44 12.53 -2.00
C ALA A 176 9.54 13.42 -2.58
N ASP A 177 9.66 13.50 -3.91
CA ASP A 177 10.65 14.37 -4.58
C ASP A 177 10.36 15.85 -4.29
N GLU A 178 9.08 16.23 -4.26
CA GLU A 178 8.64 17.57 -3.83
C GLU A 178 9.00 17.85 -2.36
N ILE A 179 8.79 16.89 -1.45
CA ILE A 179 9.17 17.04 -0.02
C ILE A 179 10.69 17.21 0.10
N GLU A 180 11.48 16.42 -0.64
CA GLU A 180 12.93 16.56 -0.66
C GLU A 180 13.36 17.93 -1.17
N ALA A 181 12.80 18.39 -2.30
CA ALA A 181 13.13 19.67 -2.90
C ALA A 181 12.75 20.86 -1.98
N ILE A 182 11.64 20.76 -1.25
CA ILE A 182 11.22 21.76 -0.26
C ILE A 182 12.19 21.76 0.93
N TRP A 183 12.51 20.58 1.45
CA TRP A 183 13.44 20.45 2.56
C TRP A 183 14.84 20.95 2.19
N GLU A 184 15.30 20.71 0.97
CA GLU A 184 16.63 21.11 0.53
C GLU A 184 16.82 22.64 0.44
N GLN A 185 15.75 23.41 0.21
CA GLN A 185 15.79 24.87 0.18
C GLN A 185 16.06 25.48 1.55
N ASP A 186 15.41 24.97 2.59
CA ASP A 186 15.42 25.59 3.91
C ASP A 186 16.18 24.79 4.98
N LYS A 187 16.56 23.54 4.66
CA LYS A 187 17.17 22.55 5.56
C LYS A 187 16.54 22.55 6.96
N LYS A 188 15.20 22.62 7.01
CA LYS A 188 14.45 22.56 8.26
C LYS A 188 14.57 21.17 8.87
N THR A 189 14.49 21.07 10.18
CA THR A 189 14.48 19.75 10.81
C THR A 189 13.21 19.01 10.41
N CYS A 190 13.32 17.77 9.93
CA CYS A 190 12.16 16.97 9.54
C CYS A 190 12.18 15.62 10.25
N VAL A 191 11.03 15.22 10.78
CA VAL A 191 10.80 13.86 11.26
C VAL A 191 9.68 13.25 10.43
N LEU A 192 10.00 12.20 9.69
CA LEU A 192 9.04 11.44 8.90
C LEU A 192 8.79 10.08 9.51
N ILE A 193 7.52 9.76 9.70
CA ILE A 193 7.06 8.41 9.98
C ILE A 193 6.57 7.81 8.67
N THR A 194 7.15 6.67 8.31
CA THR A 194 6.70 5.88 7.15
C THR A 194 6.82 4.39 7.44
N ASN A 195 6.15 3.60 6.61
CA ASN A 195 6.30 2.15 6.59
C ASN A 195 7.09 1.68 5.34
N ASP A 196 7.46 2.61 4.47
CA ASP A 196 8.13 2.34 3.21
C ASP A 196 9.65 2.54 3.37
N VAL A 197 10.40 1.47 3.10
CA VAL A 197 11.87 1.46 3.25
C VAL A 197 12.54 2.31 2.17
N ASP A 198 11.98 2.37 0.96
CA ASP A 198 12.57 3.13 -0.13
C ASP A 198 12.38 4.64 0.12
N GLU A 199 11.22 5.05 0.64
CA GLU A 199 11.00 6.42 1.12
C GLU A 199 11.99 6.80 2.23
N ALA A 200 12.18 5.90 3.20
CA ALA A 200 13.10 6.13 4.31
C ALA A 200 14.52 6.36 3.82
N ILE A 201 15.03 5.51 2.93
CA ILE A 201 16.40 5.66 2.41
C ILE A 201 16.53 6.86 1.47
N THR A 202 15.48 7.20 0.72
CA THR A 202 15.52 8.36 -0.18
C THR A 202 15.56 9.66 0.62
N LEU A 203 14.74 9.79 1.68
CA LEU A 203 14.57 11.07 2.38
C LEU A 203 15.46 11.25 3.61
N ALA A 204 15.84 10.18 4.30
CA ALA A 204 16.49 10.28 5.60
C ALA A 204 17.99 10.61 5.52
N ASP A 205 18.50 11.33 6.51
CA ASP A 205 19.90 11.26 6.89
C ASP A 205 20.12 10.10 7.88
N ARG A 206 19.09 9.79 8.67
CA ARG A 206 19.09 8.72 9.67
C ARG A 206 17.73 8.03 9.77
N ILE A 207 17.75 6.71 9.85
CA ILE A 207 16.57 5.86 9.98
C ILE A 207 16.63 5.15 11.34
N ILE A 208 15.54 5.17 12.10
CA ILE A 208 15.42 4.43 13.37
C ILE A 208 14.16 3.58 13.31
N ALA A 209 14.29 2.29 13.66
CA ALA A 209 13.13 1.41 13.75
C ALA A 209 12.40 1.58 15.09
N LEU A 210 11.06 1.54 15.10
CA LEU A 210 10.21 1.45 16.27
C LEU A 210 9.67 0.02 16.35
N ASN A 211 10.14 -0.73 17.35
CA ASN A 211 9.86 -2.14 17.54
C ASN A 211 8.40 -2.37 18.02
N PRO A 212 7.84 -3.58 17.82
CA PRO A 212 6.47 -3.92 18.26
C PRO A 212 6.22 -3.78 19.75
N ASP A 213 7.27 -3.85 20.56
CA ASP A 213 7.19 -3.74 22.01
C ASP A 213 7.16 -2.28 22.53
N GLY A 214 7.24 -1.31 21.62
CA GLY A 214 7.22 0.12 21.90
C GLY A 214 8.58 0.73 22.20
N THR A 215 9.69 0.04 21.87
CA THR A 215 11.07 0.54 22.04
C THR A 215 11.69 0.99 20.71
N LEU A 216 12.71 1.85 20.76
CA LEU A 216 13.53 2.15 19.59
C LEU A 216 14.54 1.04 19.34
N GLY A 217 14.64 0.65 18.08
CA GLY A 217 15.54 -0.37 17.57
C GLY A 217 16.85 0.19 17.04
N ALA A 218 17.46 -0.56 16.12
CA ALA A 218 18.71 -0.16 15.49
C ALA A 218 18.60 1.17 14.73
N GLU A 219 19.66 1.97 14.83
CA GLU A 219 19.88 3.18 14.05
C GLU A 219 20.63 2.81 12.77
N PHE A 220 20.14 3.27 11.62
CA PHE A 220 20.79 3.14 10.33
C PHE A 220 21.10 4.53 9.77
N ARG A 221 22.37 4.80 9.46
CA ARG A 221 22.78 6.05 8.82
C ARG A 221 22.69 5.93 7.30
N VAL A 222 22.24 6.98 6.65
CA VAL A 222 22.09 7.03 5.20
C VAL A 222 23.19 7.92 4.62
N ASP A 223 24.36 7.33 4.39
CA ASP A 223 25.54 8.04 3.87
C ASP A 223 25.52 8.22 2.34
N ILE A 224 24.33 8.17 1.72
CA ILE A 224 24.15 8.36 0.28
C ILE A 224 24.00 9.87 0.01
N PRO A 225 24.86 10.48 -0.84
CA PRO A 225 24.79 11.91 -1.11
C PRO A 225 23.50 12.30 -1.83
N ARG A 226 23.07 13.55 -1.62
CA ARG A 226 21.91 14.14 -2.32
C ARG A 226 22.41 14.95 -3.53
N PRO A 227 21.61 15.10 -4.61
CA PRO A 227 20.24 14.58 -4.78
C PRO A 227 20.20 13.07 -5.01
N ARG A 228 19.18 12.38 -4.50
CA ARG A 228 19.03 10.92 -4.59
C ARG A 228 18.02 10.56 -5.67
N GLU A 229 18.40 10.74 -6.93
CA GLU A 229 17.52 10.46 -8.05
C GLU A 229 17.17 8.97 -8.14
N ARG A 230 15.87 8.67 -8.19
CA ARG A 230 15.33 7.29 -8.09
C ARG A 230 15.85 6.35 -9.17
N SER A 231 15.98 6.89 -10.39
CA SER A 231 16.52 6.17 -11.55
C SER A 231 17.94 5.68 -11.29
N GLU A 232 18.74 6.44 -10.54
CA GLU A 232 20.12 6.09 -10.17
C GLU A 232 20.18 5.19 -8.94
N MET A 233 19.25 5.36 -7.99
CA MET A 233 19.23 4.62 -6.73
C MET A 233 19.11 3.10 -6.91
N ASN A 234 18.38 2.65 -7.94
CA ASN A 234 18.28 1.22 -8.29
C ASN A 234 19.63 0.60 -8.70
N HIS A 235 20.59 1.42 -9.13
CA HIS A 235 21.93 0.98 -9.52
C HIS A 235 22.97 1.21 -8.43
N HIS A 236 22.63 2.00 -7.40
CA HIS A 236 23.55 2.35 -6.33
C HIS A 236 23.73 1.20 -5.33
N GLU A 237 24.94 0.64 -5.24
CA GLU A 237 25.24 -0.50 -4.35
C GLU A 237 24.98 -0.20 -2.87
N GLY A 238 25.27 1.03 -2.43
CA GLY A 238 24.96 1.45 -1.06
C GLY A 238 23.46 1.46 -0.77
N PHE A 239 22.63 1.77 -1.77
CA PHE A 239 21.17 1.77 -1.63
C PHE A 239 20.65 0.34 -1.50
N LYS A 240 21.08 -0.55 -2.40
CA LYS A 240 20.70 -1.97 -2.38
C LYS A 240 21.06 -2.63 -1.05
N LYS A 241 22.28 -2.38 -0.57
CA LYS A 241 22.76 -2.91 0.72
C LYS A 241 21.91 -2.40 1.88
N LEU A 242 21.71 -1.10 1.98
CA LEU A 242 20.93 -0.50 3.07
C LEU A 242 19.47 -0.97 3.03
N ARG A 243 18.89 -1.10 1.84
CA ARG A 243 17.54 -1.65 1.65
C ARG A 243 17.43 -3.08 2.14
N ALA A 244 18.39 -3.94 1.81
CA ALA A 244 18.43 -5.32 2.29
C ALA A 244 18.60 -5.38 3.82
N GLU A 245 19.46 -4.53 4.39
CA GLU A 245 19.72 -4.48 5.84
C GLU A 245 18.50 -4.02 6.65
N VAL A 246 17.90 -2.89 6.27
CA VAL A 246 16.71 -2.34 6.93
C VAL A 246 15.52 -3.30 6.78
N THR A 247 15.31 -3.86 5.58
CA THR A 247 14.25 -4.84 5.36
C THR A 247 14.47 -6.09 6.19
N GLY A 248 15.70 -6.63 6.22
CA GLY A 248 16.05 -7.80 7.01
C GLY A 248 15.79 -7.59 8.50
N TYR A 249 16.19 -6.44 9.05
CA TYR A 249 15.92 -6.08 10.45
C TYR A 249 14.42 -6.07 10.75
N LEU A 250 13.62 -5.41 9.91
CA LEU A 250 12.17 -5.33 10.12
C LEU A 250 11.51 -6.71 10.06
N MET A 251 11.96 -7.60 9.16
CA MET A 251 11.46 -8.97 9.07
C MET A 251 11.83 -9.79 10.32
N ASP A 252 13.08 -9.73 10.78
CA ASP A 252 13.54 -10.48 11.96
C ASP A 252 12.79 -10.07 13.23
N VAL A 253 12.52 -8.77 13.39
CA VAL A 253 11.73 -8.25 14.51
C VAL A 253 10.27 -8.71 14.40
N GLY A 254 9.68 -8.72 13.20
CA GLY A 254 8.32 -9.22 12.97
C GLY A 254 8.17 -10.73 13.25
N ILE A 255 9.13 -11.55 12.83
CA ILE A 255 9.10 -13.01 13.02
C ILE A 255 9.21 -13.39 14.50
N LYS A 256 10.10 -12.72 15.27
CA LYS A 256 10.28 -13.00 16.70
C LYS A 256 9.00 -12.80 17.52
N ALA A 257 8.07 -11.97 17.06
CA ALA A 257 6.79 -11.75 17.73
C ALA A 257 5.80 -12.93 17.60
N LYS A 258 6.11 -13.97 16.80
CA LYS A 258 5.11 -14.88 16.22
C LYS A 258 5.23 -16.37 16.51
N VAL A 259 6.16 -16.83 17.35
CA VAL A 259 6.32 -18.28 17.62
C VAL A 259 5.19 -18.80 18.52
N GLU A 260 3.99 -18.99 17.98
CA GLU A 260 2.94 -19.84 18.57
C GLU A 260 2.08 -20.49 17.44
N GLY A 261 2.23 -21.81 17.29
CA GLY A 261 1.19 -22.68 16.74
C GLY A 261 1.24 -23.01 15.24
N SER A 262 1.88 -24.12 14.85
CA SER A 262 1.53 -24.84 13.61
C SER A 262 1.35 -26.33 13.89
N ARG A 263 0.13 -26.85 13.74
CA ARG A 263 -0.17 -28.30 13.70
C ARG A 263 -0.30 -28.80 12.25
N ILE A 264 -0.02 -30.08 12.03
CA ILE A 264 -0.03 -30.77 10.73
C ILE A 264 -1.42 -31.38 10.47
N LEU A 265 -1.81 -31.39 9.19
CA LEU A 265 -3.16 -31.55 8.65
C LEU A 265 -3.55 -32.99 8.25
N PRO A 266 -4.85 -33.33 8.22
CA PRO A 266 -5.41 -34.42 7.42
C PRO A 266 -5.77 -33.97 5.98
N ASN A 267 -5.72 -34.90 5.02
CA ASN A 267 -6.04 -34.67 3.60
C ASN A 267 -7.56 -34.63 3.37
N VAL A 268 -8.10 -33.52 2.83
CA VAL A 268 -9.46 -33.45 2.29
C VAL A 268 -9.43 -32.87 0.88
N THR A 269 -9.95 -33.62 -0.10
CA THR A 269 -10.02 -33.23 -1.52
C THR A 269 -11.31 -32.46 -1.83
N PRO A 270 -11.24 -31.28 -2.48
CA PRO A 270 -12.42 -30.53 -2.94
C PRO A 270 -13.23 -31.25 -4.04
N ILE A 271 -14.54 -30.95 -4.12
CA ILE A 271 -15.54 -31.64 -4.99
C ILE A 271 -15.54 -31.10 -6.44
N HIS A 272 -14.58 -30.28 -6.86
CA HIS A 272 -14.50 -29.81 -8.25
C HIS A 272 -13.76 -30.80 -9.16
N ALA A 273 -14.18 -32.05 -9.19
CA ALA A 273 -13.83 -32.96 -10.26
C ALA A 273 -14.81 -32.76 -11.43
N VAL A 274 -14.30 -32.26 -12.55
CA VAL A 274 -15.04 -32.17 -13.82
C VAL A 274 -15.49 -33.60 -14.20
N PRO A 275 -16.72 -33.83 -14.69
CA PRO A 275 -17.16 -35.17 -15.11
C PRO A 275 -16.14 -35.81 -16.07
N ALA A 276 -15.80 -37.09 -15.87
CA ALA A 276 -14.74 -37.77 -16.62
C ALA A 276 -14.89 -37.71 -18.15
N ALA A 277 -16.12 -37.56 -18.66
CA ALA A 277 -16.40 -37.36 -20.09
C ALA A 277 -15.97 -35.97 -20.62
N VAL A 278 -16.04 -34.94 -19.77
CA VAL A 278 -15.56 -33.58 -20.08
C VAL A 278 -14.06 -33.50 -19.85
N GLN A 279 -13.54 -34.16 -18.81
CA GLN A 279 -12.10 -34.27 -18.54
C GLN A 279 -11.35 -34.90 -19.74
N LYS A 280 -11.87 -36.01 -20.29
CA LYS A 280 -11.38 -36.65 -21.52
C LYS A 280 -11.54 -35.80 -22.79
N ALA A 281 -12.51 -34.88 -22.82
CA ALA A 281 -12.68 -33.96 -23.96
C ALA A 281 -11.76 -32.73 -23.87
N GLN A 282 -11.22 -32.43 -22.69
CA GLN A 282 -10.39 -31.27 -22.39
C GLN A 282 -8.88 -31.57 -22.31
N GLU A 283 -8.50 -32.85 -22.35
CA GLU A 283 -7.13 -33.41 -22.18
C GLU A 283 -6.08 -32.97 -23.24
N GLY A 284 -6.29 -31.86 -23.96
CA GLY A 284 -5.27 -31.35 -24.89
C GLY A 284 -5.39 -29.89 -25.35
N MET A 285 -6.30 -29.06 -24.80
CA MET A 285 -6.50 -27.68 -25.29
C MET A 285 -6.66 -26.57 -24.23
N ILE A 286 -6.79 -26.86 -22.93
CA ILE A 286 -7.27 -25.86 -21.95
C ILE A 286 -6.21 -25.40 -20.93
N ASP A 287 -5.03 -26.03 -20.92
CA ASP A 287 -3.92 -25.52 -20.08
C ASP A 287 -3.36 -24.21 -20.64
N GLU A 288 -3.32 -24.08 -21.96
CA GLU A 288 -3.05 -22.81 -22.64
C GLU A 288 -4.36 -22.01 -22.80
N ARG A 289 -4.35 -20.71 -22.45
CA ARG A 289 -5.53 -19.81 -22.54
C ARG A 289 -6.71 -20.25 -21.67
N PHE A 290 -6.42 -20.73 -20.47
CA PHE A 290 -7.43 -21.05 -19.46
C PHE A 290 -8.39 -19.90 -19.16
N LEU A 291 -7.86 -18.66 -19.13
CA LEU A 291 -8.64 -17.43 -19.08
C LEU A 291 -8.23 -16.52 -20.25
N ASP A 292 -9.21 -16.11 -21.06
CA ASP A 292 -9.02 -15.33 -22.28
C ASP A 292 -9.93 -14.09 -22.26
N PHE A 293 -9.30 -12.91 -22.29
CA PHE A 293 -9.93 -11.63 -22.54
C PHE A 293 -9.75 -11.30 -24.02
N SER A 294 -10.85 -11.16 -24.75
CA SER A 294 -10.83 -10.92 -26.19
C SER A 294 -11.55 -9.60 -26.52
N GLN A 295 -10.79 -8.63 -27.03
CA GLN A 295 -11.27 -7.30 -27.44
C GLN A 295 -12.18 -6.66 -26.40
N LEU A 296 -11.77 -6.69 -25.14
CA LEU A 296 -12.63 -6.27 -24.04
C LEU A 296 -12.71 -4.75 -23.98
N HIS A 297 -13.95 -4.21 -23.97
CA HIS A 297 -14.21 -2.79 -23.73
C HIS A 297 -15.18 -2.59 -22.57
N LYS A 298 -14.96 -1.51 -21.82
CA LYS A 298 -15.92 -1.00 -20.83
C LYS A 298 -16.21 0.48 -21.05
N ILE A 299 -17.48 0.79 -21.26
CA ILE A 299 -18.00 2.13 -21.50
C ILE A 299 -19.02 2.46 -20.42
N TYR A 300 -18.81 3.57 -19.70
CA TYR A 300 -19.75 4.09 -18.72
C TYR A 300 -20.53 5.27 -19.29
N PRO A 301 -21.86 5.34 -19.08
CA PRO A 301 -22.63 6.53 -19.42
C PRO A 301 -22.27 7.64 -18.43
N THR A 302 -21.86 8.81 -18.94
CA THR A 302 -21.64 10.01 -18.11
C THR A 302 -22.45 11.19 -18.64
N PRO A 303 -22.75 12.22 -17.82
CA PRO A 303 -23.46 13.41 -18.27
C PRO A 303 -22.78 14.17 -19.41
N LYS A 304 -21.46 13.97 -19.60
CA LYS A 304 -20.66 14.60 -20.66
C LYS A 304 -20.50 13.71 -21.91
N GLY A 305 -21.12 12.53 -21.94
CA GLY A 305 -20.99 11.53 -23.00
C GLY A 305 -20.49 10.18 -22.49
N PRO A 306 -20.46 9.14 -23.34
CA PRO A 306 -19.92 7.83 -22.97
C PRO A 306 -18.42 7.93 -22.68
N LEU A 307 -17.99 7.46 -21.51
CA LEU A 307 -16.59 7.38 -21.11
C LEU A 307 -16.10 5.94 -21.28
N THR A 308 -15.22 5.71 -22.26
CA THR A 308 -14.53 4.44 -22.43
C THR A 308 -13.40 4.35 -21.42
N VAL A 309 -13.52 3.47 -20.43
CA VAL A 309 -12.50 3.28 -19.39
C VAL A 309 -11.44 2.28 -19.87
N VAL A 310 -11.89 1.16 -20.43
CA VAL A 310 -11.03 0.10 -20.97
C VAL A 310 -11.34 -0.07 -22.45
N GLU A 311 -10.30 -0.16 -23.28
CA GLU A 311 -10.40 -0.32 -24.73
C GLU A 311 -9.47 -1.42 -25.25
N ASP A 312 -10.02 -2.31 -26.08
CA ASP A 312 -9.30 -3.39 -26.76
C ASP A 312 -8.34 -4.17 -25.84
N PHE A 313 -8.81 -4.52 -24.65
CA PHE A 313 -8.02 -5.26 -23.69
C PHE A 313 -7.99 -6.74 -24.08
N ASN A 314 -6.80 -7.24 -24.40
CA ASN A 314 -6.56 -8.61 -24.86
C ASN A 314 -5.50 -9.30 -23.99
N LEU A 315 -5.89 -10.35 -23.27
CA LEU A 315 -4.99 -11.04 -22.34
C LEU A 315 -5.33 -12.53 -22.29
N LYS A 316 -4.30 -13.37 -22.33
CA LYS A 316 -4.42 -14.83 -22.23
C LYS A 316 -3.60 -15.31 -21.07
N ILE A 317 -4.22 -16.10 -20.19
CA ILE A 317 -3.63 -16.62 -18.95
C ILE A 317 -3.73 -18.13 -18.98
N ASN A 318 -2.63 -18.79 -18.65
CA ASN A 318 -2.55 -20.25 -18.62
C ASN A 318 -3.06 -20.78 -17.27
N ARG A 319 -3.43 -22.06 -17.23
CA ARG A 319 -3.90 -22.68 -16.00
C ARG A 319 -2.79 -22.67 -14.93
N GLY A 320 -3.14 -22.22 -13.74
CA GLY A 320 -2.25 -22.16 -12.58
C GLY A 320 -1.22 -21.05 -12.60
N GLU A 321 -1.33 -20.13 -13.56
CA GLU A 321 -0.52 -18.94 -13.63
C GLU A 321 -0.99 -17.87 -12.63
N PHE A 322 -0.05 -17.17 -12.00
CA PHE A 322 -0.32 -16.00 -11.18
C PHE A 322 0.09 -14.75 -11.94
N ILE A 323 -0.86 -13.88 -12.31
CA ILE A 323 -0.53 -12.61 -12.97
C ILE A 323 -0.77 -11.42 -12.04
N SER A 324 0.04 -10.38 -12.18
CA SER A 324 -0.18 -9.10 -11.51
C SER A 324 -0.53 -8.03 -12.53
N LEU A 325 -1.63 -7.31 -12.31
CA LEU A 325 -2.08 -6.19 -13.14
C LEU A 325 -1.74 -4.88 -12.44
N ILE A 326 -0.85 -4.10 -13.04
CA ILE A 326 -0.35 -2.82 -12.52
C ILE A 326 -0.62 -1.67 -13.52
N GLY A 327 -0.67 -0.45 -13.02
CA GLY A 327 -0.95 0.76 -13.80
C GLY A 327 -1.43 1.88 -12.89
N HIS A 328 -1.61 3.09 -13.42
CA HIS A 328 -1.95 4.25 -12.60
C HIS A 328 -3.36 4.18 -11.98
N SER A 329 -3.60 5.04 -10.99
CA SER A 329 -4.92 5.24 -10.41
C SER A 329 -5.93 5.64 -11.49
N GLY A 330 -7.04 4.89 -11.59
CA GLY A 330 -8.12 5.18 -12.53
C GLY A 330 -7.95 4.63 -13.96
N CYS A 331 -6.92 3.83 -14.26
CA CYS A 331 -6.79 3.17 -15.57
C CYS A 331 -7.72 1.96 -15.77
N GLY A 332 -8.54 1.58 -14.78
CA GLY A 332 -9.54 0.52 -14.95
C GLY A 332 -9.10 -0.89 -14.54
N LYS A 333 -8.01 -1.07 -13.77
CA LYS A 333 -7.55 -2.37 -13.26
C LYS A 333 -8.66 -3.15 -12.53
N SER A 334 -9.27 -2.54 -11.52
CA SER A 334 -10.39 -3.11 -10.77
C SER A 334 -11.64 -3.31 -11.65
N THR A 335 -11.80 -2.49 -12.71
CA THR A 335 -12.87 -2.68 -13.70
C THR A 335 -12.66 -3.97 -14.50
N VAL A 336 -11.43 -4.25 -14.95
CA VAL A 336 -11.09 -5.52 -15.62
C VAL A 336 -11.33 -6.71 -14.69
N LEU A 337 -10.88 -6.61 -13.43
CA LEU A 337 -11.05 -7.67 -12.43
C LEU A 337 -12.53 -7.94 -12.12
N THR A 338 -13.35 -6.91 -11.94
CA THR A 338 -14.80 -7.07 -11.67
C THR A 338 -15.58 -7.60 -12.87
N MET A 339 -15.17 -7.28 -14.10
CA MET A 339 -15.71 -7.94 -15.31
C MET A 339 -15.32 -9.41 -15.35
N ALA A 340 -14.08 -9.75 -15.02
CA ALA A 340 -13.62 -11.15 -14.95
C ALA A 340 -14.36 -11.97 -13.88
N ALA A 341 -14.77 -11.32 -12.78
CA ALA A 341 -15.62 -11.93 -11.76
C ALA A 341 -17.09 -12.12 -12.22
N GLY A 342 -17.50 -11.39 -13.27
CA GLY A 342 -18.89 -11.28 -13.72
C GLY A 342 -19.78 -10.42 -12.81
N LEU A 343 -19.16 -9.53 -12.02
CA LEU A 343 -19.85 -8.54 -11.17
C LEU A 343 -20.20 -7.25 -11.92
N ASN A 344 -19.60 -7.05 -13.10
CA ASN A 344 -19.76 -5.85 -13.90
C ASN A 344 -19.90 -6.25 -15.37
N ASP A 345 -20.90 -5.69 -16.06
CA ASP A 345 -21.19 -6.07 -17.44
C ASP A 345 -20.10 -5.62 -18.42
N ILE A 346 -19.93 -6.39 -19.49
CA ILE A 346 -18.99 -6.08 -20.58
C ILE A 346 -19.71 -5.24 -21.64
N SER A 347 -19.10 -4.15 -22.11
CA SER A 347 -19.70 -3.31 -23.15
C SER A 347 -19.45 -3.87 -24.56
N LYS A 348 -18.26 -4.39 -24.83
CA LYS A 348 -17.88 -5.10 -26.07
C LYS A 348 -16.80 -6.14 -25.77
N GLY A 349 -16.70 -7.15 -26.64
CA GLY A 349 -15.75 -8.25 -26.47
C GLY A 349 -16.32 -9.36 -25.61
N ALA A 350 -15.44 -10.23 -25.10
CA ALA A 350 -15.82 -11.34 -24.24
C ALA A 350 -14.69 -11.74 -23.29
N ILE A 351 -15.08 -12.36 -22.17
CA ILE A 351 -14.18 -13.06 -21.27
C ILE A 351 -14.58 -14.53 -21.27
N LYS A 352 -13.62 -15.43 -21.45
CA LYS A 352 -13.82 -16.89 -21.37
C LYS A 352 -12.96 -17.49 -20.28
N LEU A 353 -13.57 -18.26 -19.39
CA LEU A 353 -12.91 -19.06 -18.36
C LEU A 353 -13.19 -20.54 -18.62
N ASP A 354 -12.15 -21.37 -18.72
CA ASP A 354 -12.29 -22.81 -18.93
C ASP A 354 -13.16 -23.15 -20.17
N GLY A 355 -12.99 -22.34 -21.23
CA GLY A 355 -13.73 -22.43 -22.49
C GLY A 355 -15.17 -21.88 -22.47
N ARG A 356 -15.67 -21.40 -21.32
CA ARG A 356 -17.04 -20.88 -21.16
C ARG A 356 -17.04 -19.36 -21.01
N HIS A 357 -18.05 -18.70 -21.59
CA HIS A 357 -18.24 -17.27 -21.38
C HIS A 357 -18.51 -16.97 -19.91
N VAL A 358 -17.85 -15.94 -19.39
CA VAL A 358 -18.14 -15.42 -18.04
C VAL A 358 -19.45 -14.65 -18.10
N GLU A 359 -20.46 -15.19 -17.45
CA GLU A 359 -21.78 -14.58 -17.30
C GLU A 359 -22.15 -14.56 -15.81
N GLY A 360 -22.43 -13.36 -15.28
CA GLY A 360 -22.79 -13.17 -13.87
C GLY A 360 -21.72 -13.61 -12.85
N ALA A 361 -22.04 -13.52 -11.57
CA ALA A 361 -21.17 -13.99 -10.50
C ALA A 361 -21.34 -15.50 -10.27
N ASP A 362 -20.24 -16.24 -10.10
CA ASP A 362 -20.24 -17.68 -9.85
C ASP A 362 -19.16 -18.05 -8.81
N PRO A 363 -19.42 -19.00 -7.87
CA PRO A 363 -18.42 -19.47 -6.89
C PRO A 363 -17.10 -20.01 -7.49
N GLU A 364 -17.09 -20.43 -8.77
CA GLU A 364 -15.84 -20.83 -9.44
C GLU A 364 -14.84 -19.67 -9.61
N ARG A 365 -15.29 -18.42 -9.39
CA ARG A 365 -14.52 -17.18 -9.43
C ARG A 365 -14.57 -16.49 -8.07
N ALA A 366 -13.57 -16.72 -7.22
CA ALA A 366 -13.51 -16.08 -5.91
C ALA A 366 -12.87 -14.70 -6.01
N VAL A 367 -13.42 -13.72 -5.27
CA VAL A 367 -12.91 -12.35 -5.23
C VAL A 367 -12.49 -11.98 -3.81
N VAL A 368 -11.29 -11.45 -3.67
CA VAL A 368 -10.80 -10.75 -2.48
C VAL A 368 -10.80 -9.26 -2.80
N PHE A 369 -11.67 -8.50 -2.13
CA PHE A 369 -11.81 -7.07 -2.34
C PHE A 369 -10.78 -6.26 -1.54
N GLN A 370 -10.51 -5.04 -2.00
CA GLN A 370 -9.64 -4.06 -1.33
C GLN A 370 -10.16 -3.73 0.07
N SER A 371 -11.46 -3.42 0.17
CA SER A 371 -12.15 -3.32 1.46
C SER A 371 -12.75 -4.67 1.82
N PRO A 372 -12.38 -5.28 2.97
CA PRO A 372 -12.91 -6.58 3.36
C PRO A 372 -14.41 -6.46 3.71
N ASN A 373 -15.25 -6.75 2.73
CA ASN A 373 -16.72 -6.80 2.83
C ASN A 373 -17.16 -8.06 3.60
N LEU A 374 -16.87 -8.09 4.89
CA LEU A 374 -17.37 -9.07 5.83
C LEU A 374 -18.72 -8.62 6.38
N PHE A 375 -19.58 -9.57 6.73
CA PHE A 375 -20.80 -9.28 7.47
C PHE A 375 -20.42 -8.93 8.92
N PRO A 376 -20.66 -7.68 9.36
CA PRO A 376 -20.12 -7.18 10.63
C PRO A 376 -20.72 -7.87 11.87
N TRP A 377 -21.92 -8.44 11.73
CA TRP A 377 -22.63 -9.19 12.78
C TRP A 377 -22.26 -10.67 12.85
N LEU A 378 -21.36 -11.14 11.99
CA LEU A 378 -20.91 -12.54 11.96
C LEU A 378 -19.46 -12.66 12.44
N THR A 379 -19.12 -13.83 12.97
CA THR A 379 -17.76 -14.21 13.34
C THR A 379 -16.88 -14.48 12.11
N ALA A 380 -15.56 -14.65 12.29
CA ALA A 380 -14.67 -15.08 11.19
C ALA A 380 -15.11 -16.45 10.62
N ARG A 381 -15.44 -17.40 11.50
CA ARG A 381 -15.95 -18.73 11.16
C ARG A 381 -17.21 -18.64 10.31
N GLU A 382 -18.20 -17.89 10.77
CA GLU A 382 -19.48 -17.72 10.06
C GLU A 382 -19.29 -17.01 8.71
N ASN A 383 -18.47 -15.95 8.66
CA ASN A 383 -18.18 -15.25 7.39
C ASN A 383 -17.56 -16.18 6.33
N CYS A 384 -16.67 -17.08 6.76
CA CYS A 384 -16.04 -18.06 5.89
C CYS A 384 -17.04 -19.15 5.46
N ALA A 385 -17.88 -19.63 6.37
CA ALA A 385 -18.84 -20.71 6.14
C ALA A 385 -19.92 -20.42 5.09
N ILE A 386 -20.35 -19.16 4.93
CA ILE A 386 -21.45 -18.75 4.01
C ILE A 386 -21.30 -19.33 2.61
N GLY A 387 -20.09 -19.32 2.07
CA GLY A 387 -19.82 -19.81 0.74
C GLY A 387 -19.57 -21.33 0.68
N VAL A 388 -18.98 -21.89 1.75
CA VAL A 388 -18.69 -23.32 1.88
C VAL A 388 -19.98 -24.14 1.84
N ASP A 389 -21.03 -23.70 2.54
CA ASP A 389 -22.32 -24.41 2.53
C ASP A 389 -22.94 -24.56 1.14
N LYS A 390 -22.73 -23.58 0.26
CA LYS A 390 -23.23 -23.61 -1.12
C LYS A 390 -22.36 -24.47 -2.04
N VAL A 391 -21.04 -24.48 -1.84
CA VAL A 391 -20.09 -25.18 -2.70
C VAL A 391 -19.98 -26.67 -2.36
N TYR A 392 -20.19 -27.05 -1.10
CA TYR A 392 -20.08 -28.45 -0.63
C TYR A 392 -21.43 -29.01 -0.13
N PRO A 393 -22.50 -29.03 -0.95
CA PRO A 393 -23.84 -29.41 -0.50
C PRO A 393 -23.92 -30.88 -0.06
N LYS A 394 -22.99 -31.74 -0.51
CA LYS A 394 -22.91 -33.16 -0.15
C LYS A 394 -22.02 -33.45 1.07
N ALA A 395 -21.19 -32.49 1.49
CA ALA A 395 -20.38 -32.63 2.69
C ALA A 395 -21.26 -32.53 3.95
N SER A 396 -20.92 -33.31 4.97
CA SER A 396 -21.48 -33.19 6.31
C SER A 396 -21.13 -31.84 6.95
N GLN A 397 -21.88 -31.45 7.97
CA GLN A 397 -21.60 -30.21 8.70
C GLN A 397 -20.19 -30.21 9.31
N ALA A 398 -19.71 -31.35 9.80
CA ALA A 398 -18.36 -31.50 10.34
C ALA A 398 -17.30 -31.26 9.27
N GLU A 399 -17.42 -31.88 8.10
CA GLU A 399 -16.44 -31.69 7.00
C GLU A 399 -16.40 -30.23 6.49
N ARG A 400 -17.55 -29.53 6.45
CA ARG A 400 -17.56 -28.10 6.09
C ARG A 400 -16.89 -27.24 7.14
N GLN A 401 -17.12 -27.60 8.41
CA GLN A 401 -16.50 -26.92 9.54
C GLN A 401 -14.98 -27.10 9.53
N ASP A 402 -14.49 -28.31 9.20
CA ASP A 402 -13.07 -28.60 9.01
C ASP A 402 -12.46 -27.74 7.89
N VAL A 403 -13.15 -27.55 6.76
CA VAL A 403 -12.67 -26.67 5.67
C VAL A 403 -12.56 -25.21 6.11
N VAL A 404 -13.56 -24.72 6.85
CA VAL A 404 -13.57 -23.34 7.36
C VAL A 404 -12.41 -23.12 8.34
N GLU A 405 -12.27 -24.03 9.32
CA GLU A 405 -11.20 -24.00 10.32
C GLU A 405 -9.84 -24.06 9.65
N TYR A 406 -9.67 -24.99 8.71
CA TYR A 406 -8.44 -25.15 7.95
C TYR A 406 -7.95 -23.83 7.35
N TYR A 407 -8.80 -23.12 6.61
CA TYR A 407 -8.37 -21.88 5.96
C TYR A 407 -8.19 -20.73 6.94
N LEU A 408 -8.96 -20.68 8.02
CA LEU A 408 -8.79 -19.68 9.08
C LEU A 408 -7.50 -19.89 9.88
N GLU A 409 -7.12 -21.13 10.18
CA GLU A 409 -5.83 -21.45 10.81
C GLU A 409 -4.67 -21.05 9.89
N ARG A 410 -4.76 -21.36 8.60
CA ARG A 410 -3.71 -21.07 7.61
C ARG A 410 -3.44 -19.59 7.45
N VAL A 411 -4.47 -18.76 7.58
CA VAL A 411 -4.29 -17.30 7.59
C VAL A 411 -3.90 -16.75 8.96
N GLY A 412 -3.61 -17.60 9.94
CA GLY A 412 -3.18 -17.22 11.27
C GLY A 412 -4.30 -16.61 12.11
N LEU A 413 -5.53 -17.12 11.98
CA LEU A 413 -6.71 -16.71 12.76
C LEU A 413 -7.23 -17.80 13.68
N ALA A 414 -6.40 -18.79 14.05
CA ALA A 414 -6.80 -19.91 14.91
C ALA A 414 -7.45 -19.44 16.22
N ASP A 415 -6.84 -18.47 16.91
CA ASP A 415 -7.34 -17.95 18.19
C ASP A 415 -8.42 -16.86 18.04
N ALA A 416 -8.80 -16.52 16.81
CA ALA A 416 -9.72 -15.43 16.51
C ALA A 416 -10.92 -15.85 15.64
N MET A 417 -11.12 -17.15 15.42
CA MET A 417 -12.19 -17.66 14.55
C MET A 417 -13.60 -17.26 15.01
N ASP A 418 -13.81 -17.20 16.33
CA ASP A 418 -15.10 -16.89 16.94
C ASP A 418 -15.26 -15.40 17.28
N ARG A 419 -14.28 -14.57 16.93
CA ARG A 419 -14.38 -13.13 17.11
C ARG A 419 -15.32 -12.53 16.07
N GLY A 420 -16.15 -11.56 16.47
CA GLY A 420 -17.02 -10.82 15.57
C GLY A 420 -16.23 -9.96 14.59
N ALA A 421 -16.66 -9.88 13.33
CA ALA A 421 -15.98 -9.10 12.30
C ALA A 421 -15.89 -7.60 12.67
N ALA A 422 -16.86 -7.04 13.40
CA ALA A 422 -16.81 -5.66 13.87
C ALA A 422 -15.58 -5.37 14.76
N ASP A 423 -15.17 -6.34 15.58
CA ASP A 423 -14.11 -6.20 16.59
C ASP A 423 -12.72 -6.57 16.06
N MET A 424 -12.62 -6.93 14.78
CA MET A 424 -11.37 -7.32 14.13
C MET A 424 -10.61 -6.13 13.55
N SER A 425 -9.28 -6.21 13.58
CA SER A 425 -8.42 -5.30 12.82
C SER A 425 -8.63 -5.50 11.31
N ASN A 426 -8.27 -4.49 10.50
CA ASN A 426 -8.38 -4.62 9.04
C ASN A 426 -7.53 -5.78 8.49
N GLY A 427 -6.35 -6.04 9.07
CA GLY A 427 -5.52 -7.20 8.73
C GLY A 427 -6.22 -8.55 9.01
N MET A 428 -6.89 -8.66 10.16
CA MET A 428 -7.69 -9.85 10.47
C MET A 428 -8.87 -9.99 9.52
N LYS A 429 -9.60 -8.90 9.25
CA LYS A 429 -10.71 -8.91 8.28
C LYS A 429 -10.25 -9.34 6.88
N GLN A 430 -9.09 -8.88 6.46
CA GLN A 430 -8.51 -9.24 5.17
C GLN A 430 -8.09 -10.71 5.12
N ARG A 431 -7.51 -11.25 6.20
CA ARG A 431 -7.21 -12.68 6.37
C ARG A 431 -8.47 -13.54 6.26
N VAL A 432 -9.59 -13.13 6.90
CA VAL A 432 -10.89 -13.81 6.73
C VAL A 432 -11.36 -13.74 5.28
N GLY A 433 -11.20 -12.59 4.60
CA GLY A 433 -11.53 -12.43 3.19
C GLY A 433 -10.76 -13.41 2.27
N ILE A 434 -9.46 -13.58 2.52
CA ILE A 434 -8.61 -14.54 1.81
C ILE A 434 -9.02 -15.98 2.13
N ALA A 435 -9.20 -16.32 3.42
CA ALA A 435 -9.64 -17.65 3.83
C ALA A 435 -10.99 -18.02 3.18
N ARG A 436 -11.95 -17.11 3.18
CA ARG A 436 -13.26 -17.26 2.52
C ARG A 436 -13.12 -17.52 1.03
N ALA A 437 -12.21 -16.83 0.35
CA ALA A 437 -12.00 -17.03 -1.10
C ALA A 437 -11.43 -18.42 -1.40
N PHE A 438 -10.42 -18.88 -0.65
CA PHE A 438 -9.84 -20.20 -0.86
C PHE A 438 -10.74 -21.35 -0.40
N ALA A 439 -11.58 -21.14 0.63
CA ALA A 439 -12.54 -22.13 1.10
C ALA A 439 -13.51 -22.57 0.00
N LEU A 440 -13.79 -21.71 -0.99
CA LEU A 440 -14.61 -22.04 -2.17
C LEU A 440 -13.93 -22.99 -3.16
N SER A 441 -12.63 -23.27 -3.01
CA SER A 441 -11.82 -24.00 -4.00
C SER A 441 -12.04 -23.51 -5.45
N PRO A 442 -11.87 -22.19 -5.71
CA PRO A 442 -12.23 -21.59 -6.99
C PRO A 442 -11.30 -22.05 -8.12
N LYS A 443 -11.78 -21.93 -9.36
CA LYS A 443 -10.96 -22.08 -10.57
C LYS A 443 -10.11 -20.84 -10.84
N LEU A 444 -10.63 -19.67 -10.47
CA LEU A 444 -10.01 -18.37 -10.67
C LEU A 444 -10.05 -17.57 -9.37
N LEU A 445 -8.88 -17.14 -8.91
CA LEU A 445 -8.74 -16.25 -7.76
C LEU A 445 -8.48 -14.82 -8.24
N LEU A 446 -9.35 -13.90 -7.86
CA LEU A 446 -9.27 -12.49 -8.23
C LEU A 446 -8.99 -11.67 -6.97
N LEU A 447 -7.86 -10.97 -6.95
CA LEU A 447 -7.41 -10.18 -5.80
C LEU A 447 -7.35 -8.71 -6.21
N ASP A 448 -8.19 -7.86 -5.63
CA ASP A 448 -8.26 -6.44 -5.94
C ASP A 448 -7.60 -5.64 -4.81
N GLU A 449 -6.34 -5.24 -5.00
CA GLU A 449 -5.51 -4.56 -4.00
C GLU A 449 -5.60 -5.20 -2.59
N PRO A 450 -5.40 -6.52 -2.49
CA PRO A 450 -5.71 -7.27 -1.27
C PRO A 450 -4.84 -6.87 -0.07
N PHE A 451 -3.78 -6.06 -0.27
CA PHE A 451 -2.89 -5.60 0.79
C PHE A 451 -2.81 -4.07 0.94
N GLY A 452 -3.57 -3.30 0.14
CA GLY A 452 -3.41 -1.84 0.05
C GLY A 452 -3.73 -1.10 1.36
N MET A 453 -4.61 -1.64 2.20
CA MET A 453 -5.00 -1.05 3.49
C MET A 453 -4.14 -1.54 4.68
N LEU A 454 -3.11 -2.34 4.42
CA LEU A 454 -2.28 -2.97 5.45
C LEU A 454 -0.94 -2.25 5.56
N ASP A 455 -0.43 -2.18 6.78
CA ASP A 455 0.95 -1.78 7.02
C ASP A 455 1.94 -2.83 6.49
N SER A 456 3.20 -2.44 6.37
CA SER A 456 4.22 -3.23 5.69
C SER A 456 4.40 -4.63 6.27
N LEU A 457 4.38 -4.82 7.59
CA LEU A 457 4.56 -6.16 8.16
C LEU A 457 3.31 -7.01 7.98
N THR A 458 2.13 -6.49 8.33
CA THR A 458 0.89 -7.24 8.12
C THR A 458 0.71 -7.60 6.65
N ARG A 459 1.12 -6.72 5.73
CA ARG A 459 1.20 -6.96 4.29
C ARG A 459 2.15 -8.11 3.96
N TRP A 460 3.40 -8.08 4.42
CA TRP A 460 4.39 -9.13 4.13
C TRP A 460 3.92 -10.49 4.65
N GLU A 461 3.41 -10.52 5.88
CA GLU A 461 2.86 -11.73 6.47
C GLU A 461 1.70 -12.28 5.64
N LEU A 462 0.79 -11.41 5.19
CA LEU A 462 -0.35 -11.83 4.39
C LEU A 462 0.06 -12.28 2.99
N GLN A 463 1.10 -11.65 2.41
CA GLN A 463 1.71 -12.08 1.15
C GLN A 463 2.32 -13.48 1.29
N GLU A 464 3.08 -13.75 2.35
CA GLU A 464 3.64 -15.09 2.61
C GLU A 464 2.55 -16.14 2.80
N VAL A 465 1.52 -15.84 3.60
CA VAL A 465 0.35 -16.71 3.78
C VAL A 465 -0.35 -17.00 2.46
N LEU A 466 -0.63 -15.95 1.67
CA LEU A 466 -1.26 -16.10 0.35
C LEU A 466 -0.43 -17.02 -0.54
N MET A 467 0.89 -16.81 -0.56
CA MET A 467 1.82 -17.59 -1.39
C MET A 467 1.96 -19.03 -0.90
N GLU A 468 1.94 -19.27 0.41
CA GLU A 468 1.91 -20.63 0.97
C GLU A 468 0.66 -21.37 0.50
N VAL A 469 -0.52 -20.77 0.68
CA VAL A 469 -1.81 -21.39 0.30
C VAL A 469 -1.90 -21.60 -1.21
N TRP A 470 -1.49 -20.59 -2.00
CA TRP A 470 -1.47 -20.67 -3.46
C TRP A 470 -0.48 -21.72 -3.97
N SER A 471 0.70 -21.87 -3.35
CA SER A 471 1.73 -22.81 -3.81
C SER A 471 1.27 -24.27 -3.83
N ARG A 472 0.30 -24.61 -2.97
CA ARG A 472 -0.28 -25.96 -2.85
C ARG A 472 -1.37 -26.22 -3.88
N THR A 473 -2.22 -25.22 -4.16
CA THR A 473 -3.39 -25.38 -5.04
C THR A 473 -3.07 -25.02 -6.49
N LYS A 474 -2.07 -24.15 -6.71
CA LYS A 474 -1.75 -23.55 -8.00
C LYS A 474 -3.00 -23.06 -8.72
N VAL A 475 -3.90 -22.40 -7.98
CA VAL A 475 -5.10 -21.79 -8.56
C VAL A 475 -4.69 -20.65 -9.48
N THR A 476 -5.31 -20.56 -10.66
CA THR A 476 -5.06 -19.42 -11.56
C THR A 476 -5.46 -18.13 -10.87
N ALA A 477 -4.60 -17.12 -10.84
CA ALA A 477 -4.82 -15.91 -10.07
C ALA A 477 -4.54 -14.62 -10.86
N ILE A 478 -5.37 -13.60 -10.63
CA ILE A 478 -5.11 -12.21 -11.05
C ILE A 478 -5.05 -11.35 -9.80
N CYS A 479 -3.91 -10.69 -9.58
CA CYS A 479 -3.76 -9.70 -8.52
C CYS A 479 -3.65 -8.30 -9.11
N VAL A 480 -4.55 -7.40 -8.73
CA VAL A 480 -4.40 -5.97 -8.98
C VAL A 480 -3.61 -5.38 -7.83
N THR A 481 -2.53 -4.67 -8.16
CA THR A 481 -1.72 -3.97 -7.16
C THR A 481 -1.17 -2.67 -7.72
N HIS A 482 -0.80 -1.77 -6.81
CA HIS A 482 -0.08 -0.53 -7.12
C HIS A 482 1.39 -0.60 -6.67
N ASP A 483 1.80 -1.69 -6.01
CA ASP A 483 3.14 -1.90 -5.47
C ASP A 483 3.97 -2.76 -6.45
N VAL A 484 5.09 -2.21 -6.92
CA VAL A 484 5.96 -2.86 -7.92
C VAL A 484 6.63 -4.10 -7.34
N ASP A 485 7.07 -4.04 -6.09
CA ASP A 485 7.77 -5.16 -5.46
C ASP A 485 6.80 -6.32 -5.20
N GLU A 486 5.57 -6.01 -4.80
CA GLU A 486 4.50 -6.98 -4.69
C GLU A 486 4.18 -7.65 -6.04
N ALA A 487 4.09 -6.86 -7.11
CA ALA A 487 3.80 -7.40 -8.44
C ALA A 487 4.84 -8.45 -8.85
N ILE A 488 6.13 -8.15 -8.66
CA ILE A 488 7.25 -9.05 -8.99
C ILE A 488 7.32 -10.25 -8.03
N LEU A 489 7.04 -10.04 -6.74
CA LEU A 489 7.05 -11.10 -5.73
C LEU A 489 6.02 -12.19 -6.06
N LEU A 490 4.79 -11.78 -6.42
CA LEU A 490 3.66 -12.69 -6.56
C LEU A 490 3.52 -13.31 -7.96
N ALA A 491 3.84 -12.57 -9.02
CA ALA A 491 3.47 -12.93 -10.38
C ALA A 491 4.50 -13.74 -11.15
N ASP A 492 4.00 -14.59 -12.05
CA ASP A 492 4.73 -15.14 -13.19
C ASP A 492 4.82 -14.11 -14.32
N ARG A 493 3.79 -13.26 -14.48
CA ARG A 493 3.79 -12.13 -15.42
C ARG A 493 3.21 -10.86 -14.81
N VAL A 494 3.90 -9.74 -15.02
CA VAL A 494 3.40 -8.40 -14.69
C VAL A 494 2.81 -7.78 -15.94
N VAL A 495 1.50 -7.59 -15.94
CA VAL A 495 0.72 -6.95 -17.01
C VAL A 495 0.55 -5.47 -16.66
N MET A 496 1.08 -4.60 -17.49
CA MET A 496 1.08 -3.15 -17.26
C MET A 496 0.05 -2.46 -18.15
N MET A 497 -0.89 -1.75 -17.54
CA MET A 497 -1.94 -0.99 -18.22
C MET A 497 -1.52 0.45 -18.49
N THR A 498 -1.88 0.97 -19.67
CA THR A 498 -1.74 2.39 -20.03
C THR A 498 -2.71 3.26 -19.22
N ASN A 499 -2.52 4.59 -19.28
CA ASN A 499 -3.39 5.52 -18.56
C ASN A 499 -4.76 5.69 -19.19
N GLY A 500 -5.77 5.79 -18.32
CA GLY A 500 -7.14 6.08 -18.72
C GLY A 500 -7.35 7.55 -19.12
N PRO A 501 -8.43 7.86 -19.83
CA PRO A 501 -9.43 6.95 -20.40
C PRO A 501 -8.87 6.14 -21.58
N GLN A 502 -9.59 5.10 -22.02
CA GLN A 502 -9.18 4.17 -23.09
C GLN A 502 -7.92 3.36 -22.75
N ALA A 503 -7.80 2.95 -21.48
CA ALA A 503 -6.68 2.15 -21.05
C ALA A 503 -6.69 0.78 -21.72
N THR A 504 -5.52 0.30 -22.09
CA THR A 504 -5.27 -1.04 -22.64
C THR A 504 -3.98 -1.61 -22.04
N ILE A 505 -3.58 -2.81 -22.45
CA ILE A 505 -2.29 -3.37 -22.05
C ILE A 505 -1.20 -2.68 -22.87
N GLY A 506 -0.27 -2.02 -22.17
CA GLY A 506 0.89 -1.41 -22.81
C GLY A 506 2.03 -2.40 -22.95
N LYS A 507 2.35 -3.13 -21.87
CA LYS A 507 3.48 -4.06 -21.84
C LYS A 507 3.22 -5.22 -20.87
N ILE A 508 3.80 -6.37 -21.17
CA ILE A 508 3.79 -7.55 -20.29
C ILE A 508 5.24 -7.95 -20.04
N THR A 509 5.62 -8.15 -18.78
CA THR A 509 6.96 -8.60 -18.38
C THR A 509 6.87 -9.98 -17.76
N ASP A 510 7.64 -10.93 -18.30
CA ASP A 510 7.76 -12.29 -17.77
C ASP A 510 8.76 -12.33 -16.60
N VAL A 511 8.29 -12.72 -15.42
CA VAL A 511 9.09 -12.78 -14.18
C VAL A 511 9.60 -14.20 -13.98
N ASN A 512 10.79 -14.47 -14.50
CA ASN A 512 11.44 -15.79 -14.51
C ASN A 512 12.24 -16.05 -13.23
N LEU A 513 11.68 -15.69 -12.07
CA LEU A 513 12.32 -15.91 -10.77
C LEU A 513 11.88 -17.26 -10.17
N PRO A 514 12.77 -18.04 -9.55
CA PRO A 514 12.42 -19.35 -8.99
C PRO A 514 11.39 -19.23 -7.86
N ARG A 515 10.43 -20.17 -7.77
CA ARG A 515 9.47 -20.27 -6.65
C ARG A 515 9.89 -21.42 -5.70
N PRO A 516 9.63 -21.34 -4.38
CA PRO A 516 9.00 -20.23 -3.65
C PRO A 516 9.91 -19.01 -3.52
N ARG A 517 9.33 -17.81 -3.55
CA ARG A 517 10.04 -16.53 -3.41
C ARG A 517 9.74 -15.96 -2.04
N THR A 518 10.78 -15.65 -1.27
CA THR A 518 10.66 -14.80 -0.07
C THR A 518 11.16 -13.42 -0.41
N ARG A 519 10.73 -12.39 0.33
CA ARG A 519 11.19 -11.01 0.08
C ARG A 519 12.71 -10.88 0.23
N LYS A 520 13.31 -11.59 1.18
CA LYS A 520 14.77 -11.64 1.35
C LYS A 520 15.46 -12.22 0.12
N ALA A 521 15.01 -13.40 -0.35
CA ALA A 521 15.58 -14.02 -1.54
C ALA A 521 15.37 -13.18 -2.82
N LEU A 522 14.26 -12.43 -2.87
CA LEU A 522 13.97 -11.51 -3.98
C LEU A 522 14.97 -10.36 -4.05
N LEU A 523 15.24 -9.69 -2.91
CA LEU A 523 16.19 -8.56 -2.85
C LEU A 523 17.62 -8.97 -3.18
N GLU A 524 18.00 -10.21 -2.87
CA GLU A 524 19.32 -10.77 -3.17
C GLU A 524 19.46 -11.26 -4.62
N HIS A 525 18.35 -11.41 -5.36
CA HIS A 525 18.38 -11.95 -6.72
C HIS A 525 18.89 -10.91 -7.74
N PRO A 526 19.82 -11.25 -8.64
CA PRO A 526 20.42 -10.29 -9.57
C PRO A 526 19.39 -9.64 -10.50
N ASP A 527 18.43 -10.41 -11.02
CA ASP A 527 17.44 -9.92 -11.99
C ASP A 527 16.32 -9.07 -11.37
N TYR A 528 16.20 -9.04 -10.03
CA TYR A 528 15.09 -8.35 -9.37
C TYR A 528 15.08 -6.84 -9.66
N TYR A 529 16.23 -6.19 -9.58
CA TYR A 529 16.34 -4.75 -9.85
C TYR A 529 16.09 -4.42 -11.33
N ALA A 530 16.40 -5.33 -12.25
CA ALA A 530 16.10 -5.18 -13.67
C ALA A 530 14.58 -5.20 -13.91
N TYR A 531 13.87 -6.17 -13.33
CA TYR A 531 12.41 -6.22 -13.39
C TYR A 531 11.77 -4.99 -12.75
N ARG A 532 12.29 -4.56 -11.59
CA ARG A 532 11.79 -3.37 -10.88
C ARG A 532 11.94 -2.12 -11.74
N GLN A 533 13.10 -1.94 -12.37
CA GLN A 533 13.35 -0.81 -13.26
C GLN A 533 12.42 -0.85 -14.46
N GLU A 534 12.28 -1.99 -15.12
CA GLU A 534 11.40 -2.13 -16.29
C GLU A 534 9.95 -1.74 -16.01
N VAL A 535 9.42 -2.12 -14.84
CA VAL A 535 8.06 -1.76 -14.42
C VAL A 535 7.96 -0.26 -14.08
N LEU A 536 8.97 0.30 -13.40
CA LEU A 536 8.99 1.73 -13.07
C LEU A 536 9.10 2.61 -14.31
N ASP A 537 10.01 2.28 -15.24
CA ASP A 537 10.20 3.01 -16.49
C ASP A 537 8.88 3.07 -17.28
N PHE A 538 8.13 1.96 -17.35
CA PHE A 538 6.81 1.95 -17.97
C PHE A 538 5.82 2.88 -17.26
N LEU A 539 5.78 2.86 -15.92
CA LEU A 539 4.87 3.73 -15.16
C LEU A 539 5.23 5.21 -15.38
N GLU A 540 6.51 5.57 -15.47
CA GLU A 540 6.95 6.94 -15.76
C GLU A 540 6.67 7.37 -17.20
N GLU A 541 6.91 6.49 -18.18
CA GLU A 541 6.68 6.79 -19.60
C GLU A 541 5.24 7.16 -19.91
N TYR A 542 4.29 6.54 -19.20
CA TYR A 542 2.85 6.72 -19.41
C TYR A 542 2.21 7.73 -18.43
N GLU A 543 3.00 8.43 -17.60
CA GLU A 543 2.55 9.43 -16.61
C GLU A 543 1.58 10.49 -17.18
N HIS A 544 1.77 10.92 -18.44
CA HIS A 544 0.99 12.00 -19.05
C HIS A 544 -0.03 11.55 -20.11
N GLY A 545 -0.34 10.25 -20.20
CA GLY A 545 -1.46 9.77 -21.01
C GLY A 545 -1.23 8.38 -21.63
N ALA A 546 -2.13 8.00 -22.55
CA ALA A 546 -2.09 6.70 -23.22
C ALA A 546 -0.93 6.51 -24.23
N LYS A 547 -0.09 7.53 -24.42
CA LYS A 547 1.08 7.51 -25.31
C LYS A 547 2.35 7.77 -24.49
N PRO A 548 3.46 7.07 -24.79
CA PRO A 548 4.71 7.27 -24.09
C PRO A 548 5.24 8.70 -24.32
N LYS A 549 5.94 9.28 -23.33
CA LYS A 549 6.75 10.50 -23.52
C LYS A 549 7.71 10.29 -24.70
N PRO A 550 7.93 11.30 -25.57
CA PRO A 550 9.00 11.21 -26.57
C PRO A 550 10.34 11.06 -25.83
N GLN A 551 11.14 10.04 -26.15
CA GLN A 551 12.48 9.89 -25.59
C GLN A 551 13.29 11.18 -25.82
N PRO A 552 14.00 11.70 -24.80
CA PRO A 552 14.99 12.74 -25.02
C PRO A 552 15.99 12.22 -26.06
N ALA A 553 16.19 12.96 -27.15
CA ALA A 553 17.20 12.63 -28.14
C ALA A 553 18.54 12.45 -27.39
N ALA A 554 19.16 11.28 -27.55
CA ALA A 554 20.47 10.99 -26.99
C ALA A 554 21.39 12.18 -27.31
N LYS A 555 21.93 12.83 -26.27
CA LYS A 555 22.94 13.88 -26.45
C LYS A 555 24.05 13.25 -27.29
N ALA A 556 24.20 13.74 -28.52
CA ALA A 556 25.31 13.36 -29.37
C ALA A 556 26.59 13.59 -28.56
N ILE A 557 27.31 12.50 -28.28
CA ILE A 557 28.65 12.57 -27.74
C ILE A 557 29.45 13.34 -28.80
N ALA A 558 29.80 14.58 -28.47
CA ALA A 558 30.74 15.35 -29.28
C ALA A 558 32.08 14.59 -29.21
N ALA A 559 32.45 13.96 -30.32
CA ALA A 559 33.79 13.43 -30.49
C ALA A 559 34.75 14.62 -30.58
N GLU A 560 35.75 14.65 -29.70
CA GLU A 560 36.99 15.41 -29.91
C GLU A 560 37.87 14.74 -30.97
#